data_AF-A0A7S1UG75-F1
#
_entry.id   AF-A0A7S1UG75-F1
#
_cell.length_a   1.000
_cell.length_b   1.000
_cell.length_c   1.000
_cell.angle_alpha   90.00
_cell.angle_beta   90.00
_cell.angle_gamma   90.00
#
_symmetry.space_group_name_H-M   'P 1'
#
loop_
_entity.id
_entity.type
_entity.pdbx_description
1 polymer ?
#
loop_
_entity_poly.entity_id
_entity_poly.type
_entity_poly.pdbx_seq_one_letter_code
_entity_poly.pdbx_strand_id
1 'polypeptide(L)'
;DLLFSLGSLAFVFLWIIVHTGSIWISSVAMFQIAFSLPVGIFIYRGIYQIPFFTEFHVLVIFLTLGIGADDVFVFVDGWKQSDHEVSNDFESVEDRLHHRLTVTLIHTAQAVFNTSFTTAFAFVATGFSPLMP
;
A
#
# COMPACT_ATOMS: atom_id res chain seq x y z
N ASP A 1 7.62 -3.20 -24.09
CA ASP A 1 7.64 -3.43 -22.62
C ASP A 1 7.23 -2.21 -21.82
N LEU A 2 7.87 -1.05 -21.98
CA LEU A 2 7.49 0.17 -21.24
C LEU A 2 6.02 0.59 -21.45
N LEU A 3 5.51 0.55 -22.69
CA LEU A 3 4.13 0.89 -23.00
C LEU A 3 3.12 -0.06 -22.34
N PHE A 4 3.43 -1.37 -22.32
CA PHE A 4 2.59 -2.38 -21.66
C PHE A 4 2.65 -2.24 -20.13
N SER A 5 3.81 -1.89 -19.58
CA SER A 5 3.96 -1.56 -18.15
C SER A 5 3.11 -0.35 -17.75
N LEU A 6 3.17 0.74 -18.53
CA LEU A 6 2.34 1.92 -18.33
C LEU A 6 0.85 1.60 -18.44
N GLY A 7 0.46 0.74 -19.39
CA GLY A 7 -0.91 0.25 -19.51
C GLY A 7 -1.38 -0.54 -18.29
N SER A 8 -0.52 -1.40 -17.73
CA SER A 8 -0.80 -2.14 -16.49
C SER A 8 -0.98 -1.22 -15.28
N LEU A 9 -0.07 -0.24 -15.13
CA LEU A 9 -0.18 0.80 -14.10
C LEU A 9 -1.48 1.61 -14.22
N ALA A 10 -1.84 2.00 -15.44
CA ALA A 10 -3.09 2.71 -15.70
C ALA A 10 -4.31 1.84 -15.37
N PHE A 11 -4.27 0.55 -15.69
CA PHE A 11 -5.33 -0.39 -15.34
C PHE A 11 -5.53 -0.52 -13.83
N VAL A 12 -4.45 -0.69 -13.07
CA VAL A 12 -4.53 -0.74 -11.60
C VAL A 12 -5.07 0.59 -11.05
N PHE A 13 -4.59 1.72 -11.55
CA PHE A 13 -5.08 3.03 -11.12
C PHE A 13 -6.58 3.21 -11.40
N LEU A 14 -7.05 2.82 -12.59
CA LEU A 14 -8.48 2.84 -12.93
C LEU A 14 -9.28 1.94 -12.00
N TRP A 15 -8.76 0.75 -11.69
CA TRP A 15 -9.42 -0.16 -10.75
C TRP A 15 -9.53 0.44 -9.35
N ILE A 16 -8.48 1.10 -8.86
CA ILE A 16 -8.51 1.81 -7.58
C ILE A 16 -9.54 2.95 -7.60
N ILE A 17 -9.63 3.71 -8.70
CA ILE A 17 -10.66 4.76 -8.84
C ILE A 17 -12.07 4.17 -8.73
N VAL A 18 -12.34 3.08 -9.45
CA VAL A 18 -13.64 2.42 -9.44
C VAL A 18 -13.98 1.91 -8.04
N HIS A 19 -13.02 1.30 -7.34
CA HIS A 19 -13.23 0.74 -6.01
C HIS A 19 -13.39 1.81 -4.92
N THR A 20 -12.54 2.84 -4.91
CA THR A 20 -12.60 3.93 -3.92
C THR A 20 -13.77 4.88 -4.18
N GLY A 21 -14.20 5.04 -5.43
CA GLY A 21 -15.27 5.97 -5.81
C GLY A 21 -14.86 7.45 -5.80
N SER A 22 -13.58 7.74 -5.56
CA SER A 22 -13.03 9.10 -5.54
C SER A 22 -11.64 9.15 -6.14
N ILE A 23 -11.49 9.93 -7.22
CA ILE A 23 -10.23 10.13 -7.93
C ILE A 23 -9.17 10.71 -7.00
N TRP A 24 -9.56 11.61 -6.08
CA TRP A 24 -8.61 12.30 -5.21
C TRP A 24 -7.94 11.34 -4.23
N ILE A 25 -8.73 10.47 -3.60
CA ILE A 25 -8.21 9.46 -2.65
C ILE A 25 -7.32 8.46 -3.40
N SER A 26 -7.74 8.01 -4.59
CA SER A 26 -6.95 7.10 -5.42
C SER A 26 -5.62 7.73 -5.88
N SER A 27 -5.60 9.03 -6.21
CA SER A 27 -4.37 9.74 -6.56
C SER A 27 -3.41 9.87 -5.38
N VAL A 28 -3.91 10.20 -4.18
CA VAL A 28 -3.09 10.26 -2.97
C VAL A 28 -2.52 8.89 -2.61
N ALA A 29 -3.35 7.83 -2.72
CA ALA A 29 -2.91 6.45 -2.49
C ALA A 29 -1.81 6.03 -3.47
N MET A 30 -1.98 6.28 -4.77
CA MET A 30 -0.94 6.00 -5.76
C MET A 30 0.35 6.78 -5.50
N PHE A 31 0.22 8.05 -5.08
CA PHE A 31 1.38 8.86 -4.72
C PHE A 31 2.12 8.29 -3.51
N GLN A 32 1.41 7.82 -2.48
CA GLN A 32 2.00 7.16 -1.31
C GLN A 32 2.79 5.90 -1.72
N ILE A 33 2.20 5.05 -2.56
CA ILE A 33 2.86 3.83 -3.05
C ILE A 33 4.11 4.21 -3.86
N ALA A 34 4.01 5.18 -4.77
CA ALA A 34 5.13 5.64 -5.56
C ALA A 34 6.26 6.23 -4.69
N PHE A 35 5.92 6.97 -3.62
CA PHE A 35 6.88 7.59 -2.72
C PHE A 35 7.60 6.58 -1.82
N SER A 36 6.99 5.41 -1.57
CA SER A 36 7.64 4.32 -0.83
C SER A 36 8.92 3.80 -1.53
N LEU A 37 8.96 3.86 -2.86
CA LEU A 37 10.10 3.38 -3.67
C LEU A 37 11.36 4.24 -3.49
N PRO A 38 11.33 5.59 -3.66
CA PRO A 38 12.47 6.45 -3.35
C PRO A 38 12.96 6.31 -1.91
N VAL A 39 12.05 6.19 -0.93
CA VAL A 39 12.41 5.99 0.48
C VAL A 39 13.14 4.66 0.66
N GLY A 40 12.66 3.59 0.04
CA GLY A 40 13.34 2.29 0.04
C GLY A 40 14.73 2.35 -0.61
N ILE A 41 14.86 3.03 -1.74
CA ILE A 41 16.15 3.23 -2.42
C ILE A 41 17.10 4.07 -1.56
N PHE A 42 16.61 5.08 -0.85
CA PHE A 42 17.41 5.88 0.06
C PHE A 42 17.98 5.04 1.21
N ILE A 43 17.18 4.14 1.79
CA ILE A 43 17.66 3.20 2.82
C ILE A 43 18.68 2.23 2.20
N TYR A 44 18.37 1.64 1.05
CA TYR A 44 19.22 0.65 0.38
C TYR A 44 20.60 1.20 -0.02
N ARG A 45 20.62 2.35 -0.70
CA ARG A 45 21.85 2.93 -1.25
C ARG A 45 22.50 3.94 -0.31
N GLY A 46 21.71 4.70 0.44
CA GLY A 46 22.20 5.72 1.36
C GLY A 46 22.74 5.12 2.66
N ILE A 47 21.97 4.23 3.30
CA ILE A 47 22.34 3.65 4.60
C ILE A 47 23.19 2.38 4.43
N TYR A 48 22.69 1.39 3.68
CA TYR A 48 23.39 0.11 3.52
C TYR A 48 24.52 0.15 2.48
N GLN A 49 24.62 1.22 1.68
CA GLN A 49 25.66 1.45 0.67
C GLN A 49 25.86 0.30 -0.32
N ILE A 50 24.79 -0.42 -0.66
CA ILE A 50 24.86 -1.54 -1.62
C ILE A 50 24.82 -0.95 -3.04
N PRO A 51 25.88 -1.09 -3.87
CA PRO A 51 25.93 -0.50 -5.22
C PRO A 51 25.27 -1.41 -6.27
N PHE A 52 24.82 -2.60 -5.88
CA PHE A 52 24.30 -3.61 -6.78
C PHE A 52 22.89 -3.23 -7.26
N PHE A 53 22.70 -3.13 -8.58
CA PHE A 53 21.40 -2.87 -9.18
C PHE A 53 21.18 -3.84 -10.34
N THR A 54 20.08 -4.56 -10.31
CA THR A 54 19.73 -5.64 -11.25
C THR A 54 18.29 -5.53 -11.71
N GLU A 55 17.94 -6.26 -12.77
CA GLU A 55 16.59 -6.35 -13.33
C GLU A 55 15.50 -6.71 -12.29
N PHE A 56 15.88 -7.38 -11.19
CA PHE A 56 14.97 -7.65 -10.08
C PHE A 56 14.40 -6.38 -9.41
N HIS A 57 15.11 -5.26 -9.47
CA HIS A 57 14.61 -3.99 -8.93
C HIS A 57 13.40 -3.47 -9.72
N VAL A 58 13.32 -3.78 -11.01
CA VAL A 58 12.15 -3.45 -11.83
C VAL A 58 10.94 -4.29 -11.40
N LEU A 59 11.14 -5.56 -11.04
CA LEU A 59 10.08 -6.43 -10.50
C LEU A 59 9.55 -5.92 -9.16
N VAL A 60 10.41 -5.35 -8.30
CA VAL A 60 9.99 -4.76 -7.03
C VAL A 60 8.97 -3.64 -7.24
N ILE A 61 9.10 -2.83 -8.31
CA ILE A 61 8.12 -1.76 -8.60
C ILE A 61 6.72 -2.34 -8.79
N PHE A 62 6.59 -3.41 -9.58
CA PHE A 62 5.30 -4.06 -9.81
C PHE A 62 4.77 -4.75 -8.55
N LEU A 63 5.66 -5.36 -7.78
CA LEU A 63 5.30 -6.07 -6.56
C LEU A 63 4.81 -5.11 -5.46
N THR A 64 5.51 -4.00 -5.25
CA THR A 64 5.10 -2.94 -4.31
C THR A 64 3.78 -2.30 -4.73
N LEU A 65 3.54 -2.15 -6.04
CA LEU A 65 2.28 -1.62 -6.53
C LEU A 65 1.10 -2.57 -6.29
N GLY A 66 1.30 -3.88 -6.47
CA GLY A 66 0.29 -4.89 -6.18
C GLY A 66 -0.07 -4.94 -4.69
N ILE A 67 0.95 -5.04 -3.83
CA ILE A 67 0.75 -5.11 -2.37
C ILE A 67 0.17 -3.79 -1.84
N GLY A 68 0.69 -2.65 -2.29
CA GLY A 68 0.19 -1.34 -1.84
C GLY A 68 -1.24 -1.07 -2.29
N ALA A 69 -1.67 -1.55 -3.46
CA ALA A 69 -3.05 -1.43 -3.90
C ALA A 69 -4.02 -2.29 -3.07
N ASP A 70 -3.59 -3.49 -2.65
CA ASP A 70 -4.35 -4.37 -1.77
C ASP A 70 -4.65 -3.68 -0.42
N ASP A 71 -3.63 -3.05 0.19
CA ASP A 71 -3.78 -2.32 1.45
C ASP A 71 -4.80 -1.17 1.36
N VAL A 72 -4.84 -0.48 0.20
CA VAL A 72 -5.81 0.59 -0.06
C VAL A 72 -7.23 0.04 -0.13
N PHE A 73 -7.43 -1.14 -0.70
CA PHE A 73 -8.74 -1.79 -0.74
C PHE A 73 -9.21 -2.22 0.63
N VAL A 74 -8.33 -2.85 1.42
CA VAL A 74 -8.66 -3.22 2.81
C VAL A 74 -9.07 -1.98 3.63
N PHE A 75 -8.35 -0.86 3.50
CA PHE A 75 -8.70 0.37 4.20
C PHE A 75 -10.04 0.97 3.75
N VAL A 76 -10.28 1.04 2.42
CA VAL A 76 -11.51 1.61 1.85
C VAL A 76 -12.73 0.76 2.21
N ASP A 77 -12.60 -0.56 2.15
CA ASP A 77 -13.68 -1.47 2.53
C ASP A 77 -13.95 -1.41 4.04
N GLY A 78 -12.90 -1.35 4.87
CA GLY A 78 -13.04 -1.11 6.31
C GLY A 78 -13.74 0.22 6.62
N TRP A 79 -13.43 1.28 5.86
CA TRP A 79 -14.08 2.59 6.00
C TRP A 79 -15.57 2.54 5.67
N LYS A 80 -15.94 1.87 4.57
CA LYS A 80 -17.34 1.65 4.18
C LYS A 80 -18.08 0.79 5.21
N GLN A 81 -17.43 -0.24 5.74
CA GLN A 81 -18.00 -1.11 6.77
C GLN A 81 -18.26 -0.34 8.07
N SER A 82 -17.35 0.54 8.47
CA SER A 82 -17.53 1.38 9.67
C SER A 82 -18.76 2.29 9.63
N ASP A 83 -19.28 2.60 8.43
CA ASP A 83 -20.52 3.38 8.26
C ASP A 83 -21.75 2.65 8.81
N HIS A 84 -21.74 1.32 8.71
CA HIS A 84 -22.85 0.46 9.13
C HIS A 84 -22.70 -0.01 10.58
N GLU A 85 -21.47 -0.09 11.08
CA GLU A 85 -21.16 -0.67 12.40
C GLU A 85 -21.18 0.39 13.53
N VAL A 86 -20.85 1.65 13.22
CA VAL A 86 -20.86 2.73 14.21
C VAL A 86 -22.28 3.32 14.33
N SER A 87 -22.88 3.24 15.54
CA SER A 87 -24.24 3.76 15.77
C SER A 87 -24.32 5.27 15.54
N ASN A 88 -25.52 5.76 15.19
CA ASN A 88 -25.78 7.19 14.97
C ASN A 88 -25.96 7.99 16.27
N ASP A 89 -25.61 7.43 17.43
CA ASP A 89 -25.86 8.03 18.75
C ASP A 89 -24.87 9.14 19.13
N PHE A 90 -24.00 9.56 18.21
CA PHE A 90 -23.05 10.65 18.45
C PHE A 90 -23.75 12.01 18.26
N GLU A 91 -23.64 12.88 19.27
CA GLU A 91 -24.22 14.24 19.21
C GLU A 91 -23.52 15.13 18.17
N SER A 92 -22.24 14.90 17.89
CA SER A 92 -21.46 15.62 16.89
C SER A 92 -21.04 14.73 15.71
N VAL A 93 -21.17 15.28 14.50
CA VAL A 93 -20.68 14.63 13.27
C VAL A 93 -19.17 14.42 13.29
N GLU A 94 -18.44 15.34 13.93
CA GLU A 94 -16.98 15.30 14.04
C GLU A 94 -16.53 14.14 14.93
N ASP A 95 -17.16 13.96 16.09
CA ASP A 95 -16.87 12.84 17.00
C ASP A 95 -17.16 11.49 16.34
N ARG A 96 -18.25 11.41 15.57
CA ARG A 96 -18.56 10.20 14.77
C ARG A 96 -17.48 9.92 13.74
N LEU A 97 -16.99 10.94 13.04
CA LEU A 97 -15.94 10.78 12.03
C LEU A 97 -14.62 10.33 12.65
N HIS A 98 -14.21 10.93 13.76
CA HIS A 98 -13.01 10.55 14.50
C HIS A 98 -13.09 9.12 15.02
N HIS A 99 -14.23 8.72 15.57
CA HIS A 99 -14.43 7.37 16.06
C HIS A 99 -14.35 6.36 14.91
N ARG A 100 -15.05 6.61 13.79
CA ARG A 100 -14.98 5.77 12.59
C ARG A 100 -13.58 5.64 12.03
N LEU A 101 -12.84 6.74 11.94
CA LEU A 101 -11.46 6.72 11.47
C LEU A 101 -10.59 5.88 12.39
N THR A 102 -10.74 6.04 13.71
CA THR A 102 -9.96 5.31 14.71
C THR A 102 -10.23 3.81 14.62
N VAL A 103 -11.49 3.39 14.57
CA VAL A 103 -11.87 1.96 14.45
C VAL A 103 -11.35 1.37 13.15
N THR A 104 -11.60 2.05 12.03
CA THR A 104 -11.13 1.61 10.70
C THR A 104 -9.61 1.48 10.69
N LEU A 105 -8.89 2.47 11.24
CA LEU A 105 -7.43 2.49 11.25
C LEU A 105 -6.86 1.38 12.12
N ILE A 106 -7.40 1.14 13.32
CA ILE A 106 -6.91 0.06 14.20
C ILE A 106 -7.12 -1.31 13.55
N HIS A 107 -8.31 -1.56 13.01
CA HIS A 107 -8.64 -2.85 12.38
C HIS A 107 -7.79 -3.07 11.11
N THR A 108 -7.73 -2.06 10.25
CA THR A 108 -6.93 -2.14 9.02
C THR A 108 -5.44 -2.25 9.33
N ALA A 109 -4.93 -1.51 10.32
CA ALA A 109 -3.52 -1.57 10.69
C ALA A 109 -3.12 -2.96 11.15
N GLN A 110 -3.95 -3.68 11.91
CA GLN A 110 -3.65 -5.05 12.32
C GLN A 110 -3.59 -6.01 11.13
N ALA A 111 -4.53 -5.89 10.18
CA ALA A 111 -4.57 -6.73 8.98
C ALA A 111 -3.37 -6.45 8.05
N VAL A 112 -3.18 -5.18 7.68
CA VAL A 112 -2.12 -4.72 6.77
C VAL A 112 -0.73 -4.90 7.37
N PHE A 113 -0.58 -4.74 8.69
CA PHE A 113 0.70 -4.98 9.34
C PHE A 113 1.11 -6.44 9.21
N ASN A 114 0.20 -7.39 9.41
CA ASN A 114 0.53 -8.81 9.30
C ASN A 114 0.92 -9.21 7.86
N THR A 115 0.21 -8.71 6.84
CA THR A 115 0.53 -8.98 5.43
C THR A 115 1.86 -8.33 5.02
N SER A 116 2.08 -7.07 5.39
CA SER A 116 3.33 -6.35 5.11
C SER A 116 4.52 -6.99 5.82
N PHE A 117 4.35 -7.36 7.10
CA PHE A 117 5.40 -7.96 7.91
C PHE A 117 5.81 -9.33 7.37
N THR A 118 4.85 -10.19 7.04
CA THR A 118 5.13 -11.51 6.46
C THR A 118 5.82 -11.40 5.10
N THR A 119 5.40 -10.45 4.26
CA THR A 119 6.07 -10.15 2.98
C THR A 119 7.51 -9.68 3.20
N ALA A 120 7.73 -8.74 4.11
CA ALA A 120 9.06 -8.23 4.43
C ALA A 120 9.98 -9.36 4.95
N PHE A 121 9.47 -10.22 5.83
CA PHE A 121 10.21 -11.39 6.32
C PHE A 121 10.56 -12.37 5.21
N ALA A 122 9.66 -12.60 4.24
CA ALA A 122 9.95 -13.45 3.09
C ALA A 122 11.10 -12.90 2.23
N PHE A 123 11.13 -11.58 2.00
CA PHE A 123 12.24 -10.93 1.28
C PHE A 123 13.56 -10.98 2.06
N VAL A 124 13.52 -10.73 3.37
CA VAL A 124 14.70 -10.81 4.24
C VAL A 124 15.24 -12.25 4.28
N ALA A 125 14.37 -13.25 4.43
CA ALA A 125 14.75 -14.66 4.38
C ALA A 125 15.39 -15.03 3.04
N THR A 126 14.86 -14.53 1.93
CA THR A 126 15.46 -14.71 0.60
C THR A 126 16.83 -14.05 0.49
N GLY A 127 17.03 -12.91 1.15
CA GLY A 127 18.32 -12.21 1.19
C GLY A 127 19.44 -12.96 1.93
N PHE A 128 19.10 -13.90 2.83
CA PHE A 128 20.09 -14.78 3.47
C PHE A 128 20.51 -15.96 2.60
N SER A 129 19.84 -16.18 1.46
CA SER A 129 20.22 -17.22 0.52
C SER A 129 21.62 -16.93 -0.06
N PRO A 130 22.52 -17.92 -0.15
CA PRO A 130 23.86 -17.74 -0.73
C PRO A 130 23.84 -17.54 -2.25
N LEU A 131 22.67 -17.63 -2.89
CA LEU A 131 22.50 -17.34 -4.31
C LEU A 131 22.43 -15.83 -4.50
N MET A 132 23.55 -15.22 -4.91
CA MET A 132 23.51 -13.89 -5.52
C MET A 132 22.80 -13.98 -6.88
N PRO A 133 21.81 -13.10 -7.16
CA PRO A 133 21.24 -12.96 -8.49
C PRO A 133 22.21 -12.33 -9.48
#